data_AF-A0A3D2U0E7-F1
#
_entry.id   AF-A0A3D2U0E7-F1
#
_cell.length_a   1.000
_cell.length_b   1.000
_cell.length_c   1.000
_cell.angle_alpha   90.00
_cell.angle_beta   90.00
_cell.angle_gamma   90.00
#
_symmetry.space_group_name_H-M   'P 1'
#
loop_
_entity.id
_entity.type
_entity.pdbx_description
1 polymer ?
#
loop_
_entity_poly.entity_id
_entity_poly.type
_entity_poly.pdbx_seq_one_letter_code
_entity_poly.pdbx_strand_id
1 'polypeptide(L)'
;GTSLDKSIGSLSKTPSHFASVPSPEDSILSFRIHHPLDEFRKTSLQAVLTATRNAIQGDINRTASTTDDQKAASIKVLDTIVATVQSSLQKGILDAFVEVSPTADGNNVMVAAIRTIQGDRLRSALTTIPNSTLATDVKVDVSKAGGVAIHELTLPASFHDDFAKIFGPNKTILIGTSPDAAWCAAGPGALKALTQAITERAKPGAANPVFVDLSVTAGPWLTAYDKRMGTKGGAADRKLALTAFSKGQDTIAFQLRRDKARVLGQITLGTGILRFLGKKMAQFSKENLE
;
A
#
# COMPACT_ATOMS: atom_id res chain seq x y z
N GLY A 1 25.00 22.03 13.14
CA GLY A 1 23.81 21.54 12.43
C GLY A 1 22.83 20.98 13.43
N THR A 2 21.57 21.39 13.29
CA THR A 2 20.43 20.95 14.13
C THR A 2 20.10 19.47 13.91
N SER A 3 19.22 18.89 14.75
CA SER A 3 18.67 17.55 14.52
C SER A 3 17.95 17.44 13.17
N LEU A 4 17.24 18.50 12.77
CA LEU A 4 16.58 18.61 11.47
C LEU A 4 17.60 18.61 10.32
N ASP A 5 18.71 19.35 10.43
CA ASP A 5 19.75 19.39 9.39
C ASP A 5 20.37 18.00 9.16
N LYS A 6 20.60 17.25 10.25
CA LYS A 6 21.11 15.88 10.17
C LYS A 6 20.11 14.94 9.50
N SER A 7 18.82 15.11 9.81
CA SER A 7 17.72 14.34 9.21
C SER A 7 17.59 14.60 7.71
N ILE A 8 17.53 15.87 7.29
CA ILE A 8 17.53 16.23 5.85
C ILE A 8 18.82 15.74 5.18
N GLY A 9 19.94 15.85 5.89
CA GLY A 9 21.24 15.37 5.43
C GLY A 9 21.32 13.87 5.21
N SER A 10 20.46 13.05 5.81
CA SER A 10 20.45 11.59 5.64
C SER A 10 19.59 11.14 4.45
N LEU A 11 18.59 11.93 4.06
CA LEU A 11 17.70 11.64 2.92
C LEU A 11 18.49 11.47 1.62
N SER A 12 18.06 10.52 0.79
CA SER A 12 18.60 10.31 -0.57
C SER A 12 20.11 10.02 -0.64
N LYS A 13 20.76 9.63 0.46
CA LYS A 13 22.18 9.26 0.47
C LYS A 13 22.44 7.82 0.03
N THR A 14 21.49 6.94 0.30
CA THR A 14 21.54 5.53 -0.09
C THR A 14 20.42 5.24 -1.08
N PRO A 15 20.59 4.29 -2.00
CA PRO A 15 19.48 3.78 -2.79
C PRO A 15 18.45 3.12 -1.89
N SER A 16 17.18 3.21 -2.31
CA SER A 16 16.14 2.32 -1.81
C SER A 16 16.54 0.87 -2.09
N HIS A 17 16.13 -0.03 -1.21
CA HIS A 17 16.23 -1.48 -1.41
C HIS A 17 15.44 -1.95 -2.65
N PHE A 18 14.49 -1.15 -3.11
CA PHE A 18 13.65 -1.41 -4.28
C PHE A 18 13.94 -0.45 -5.44
N ALA A 19 15.07 0.28 -5.40
CA ALA A 19 15.41 1.32 -6.38
C ALA A 19 15.45 0.80 -7.84
N SER A 20 15.76 -0.48 -8.04
CA SER A 20 15.83 -1.11 -9.37
C SER A 20 14.49 -1.70 -9.83
N VAL A 21 13.48 -1.78 -8.96
CA VAL A 21 12.15 -2.27 -9.34
C VAL A 21 11.49 -1.22 -10.25
N PRO A 22 11.01 -1.58 -11.45
CA PRO A 22 10.38 -0.62 -12.38
C PRO A 22 9.16 0.06 -11.77
N SER A 23 8.93 1.32 -12.15
CA SER A 23 7.72 2.08 -11.85
C SER A 23 7.03 2.43 -13.17
N PRO A 24 6.02 1.65 -13.60
CA PRO A 24 5.32 1.91 -14.86
C PRO A 24 4.59 3.25 -14.82
N GLU A 25 4.71 4.04 -15.90
CA GLU A 25 4.08 5.37 -15.99
C GLU A 25 2.55 5.31 -16.06
N ASP A 26 2.00 4.19 -16.55
CA ASP A 26 0.57 3.94 -16.70
C ASP A 26 -0.08 3.33 -15.44
N SER A 27 0.67 3.16 -14.35
CA SER A 27 0.15 2.69 -13.07
C SER A 27 -0.99 3.58 -12.56
N ILE A 28 -2.10 2.96 -12.16
CA ILE A 28 -3.23 3.65 -11.50
C ILE A 28 -2.95 3.96 -10.03
N LEU A 29 -1.93 3.31 -9.46
CA LEU A 29 -1.29 3.64 -8.20
C LEU A 29 0.21 3.33 -8.33
N SER A 30 1.05 4.33 -8.11
CA SER A 30 2.48 4.17 -7.85
C SER A 30 2.76 4.87 -6.52
N PHE A 31 3.37 4.16 -5.58
CA PHE A 31 3.83 4.73 -4.33
C PHE A 31 5.21 4.18 -4.00
N ARG A 32 6.14 5.07 -3.66
CA ARG A 32 7.49 4.75 -3.24
C ARG A 32 7.89 5.63 -2.09
N ILE A 33 8.55 5.02 -1.11
CA ILE A 33 9.15 5.73 0.01
C ILE A 33 10.50 5.14 0.33
N HIS A 34 11.49 6.00 0.58
CA HIS A 34 12.80 5.65 1.10
C HIS A 34 13.25 6.73 2.09
N HIS A 35 12.74 6.62 3.31
CA HIS A 35 12.93 7.61 4.35
C HIS A 35 13.73 7.02 5.51
N PRO A 36 15.03 7.34 5.65
CA PRO A 36 15.75 7.10 6.90
C PRO A 36 15.11 7.90 8.04
N LEU A 37 14.74 7.23 9.13
CA LEU A 37 13.98 7.86 10.22
C LEU A 37 14.92 8.35 11.33
N ASP A 38 14.74 9.60 11.73
CA ASP A 38 15.32 10.13 12.97
C ASP A 38 14.50 9.72 14.21
N GLU A 39 14.99 10.03 15.41
CA GLU A 39 14.32 9.67 16.67
C GLU A 39 12.89 10.18 16.77
N PHE A 40 12.63 11.40 16.29
CA PHE A 40 11.30 11.98 16.28
C PHE A 40 10.35 11.13 15.43
N ARG A 41 10.70 10.87 14.16
CA ARG A 41 9.86 10.07 13.25
C ARG A 41 9.73 8.63 13.70
N LYS A 42 10.78 8.02 14.26
CA LYS A 42 10.70 6.66 14.84
C LYS A 42 9.67 6.62 15.96
N THR A 43 9.72 7.57 16.88
CA THR A 43 8.76 7.67 18.00
C THR A 43 7.33 7.86 17.47
N SER A 44 7.13 8.79 16.54
CA SER A 44 5.81 9.06 15.97
C SER A 44 5.23 7.86 15.22
N LEU A 45 6.01 7.20 14.36
CA LEU A 45 5.53 6.03 13.60
C LEU A 45 5.31 4.81 14.50
N GLN A 46 6.09 4.65 15.56
CA GLN A 46 5.83 3.63 16.59
C GLN A 46 4.50 3.88 17.30
N ALA A 47 4.20 5.12 17.67
CA ALA A 47 2.91 5.47 18.28
C ALA A 47 1.74 5.17 17.33
N VAL A 48 1.86 5.50 16.04
CA VAL A 48 0.87 5.17 15.01
C VAL A 48 0.70 3.65 14.86
N LEU A 49 1.80 2.89 14.84
CA LEU A 49 1.77 1.44 14.75
C LEU A 49 1.09 0.81 15.98
N THR A 50 1.38 1.31 17.18
CA THR A 50 0.72 0.87 18.42
C THR A 50 -0.78 1.19 18.40
N ALA A 51 -1.17 2.40 18.00
CA ALA A 51 -2.57 2.78 17.88
C ALA A 51 -3.31 1.89 16.88
N THR A 52 -2.70 1.62 15.73
CA THR A 52 -3.24 0.73 14.69
C THR A 52 -3.42 -0.70 15.21
N ARG A 53 -2.39 -1.24 15.89
CA ARG A 53 -2.48 -2.56 16.54
C ARG A 53 -3.65 -2.61 17.52
N ASN A 54 -3.76 -1.63 18.41
CA ASN A 54 -4.81 -1.60 19.43
C ASN A 54 -6.21 -1.52 18.81
N ALA A 55 -6.38 -0.74 17.74
CA ALA A 55 -7.64 -0.66 17.01
C ALA A 55 -8.02 -2.01 16.39
N ILE A 56 -7.10 -2.65 15.66
CA ILE A 56 -7.36 -3.96 15.02
C ILE A 56 -7.61 -5.04 16.08
N GLN A 57 -6.87 -5.04 17.19
CA GLN A 57 -7.12 -5.95 18.30
C GLN A 57 -8.52 -5.74 18.89
N GLY A 58 -8.95 -4.48 19.04
CA GLY A 58 -10.32 -4.14 19.43
C GLY A 58 -11.37 -4.70 18.48
N ASP A 59 -11.11 -4.65 17.16
CA ASP A 59 -12.01 -5.22 16.15
C ASP A 59 -12.08 -6.76 16.23
N ILE A 60 -10.93 -7.43 16.38
CA ILE A 60 -10.86 -8.88 16.57
C ILE A 60 -11.67 -9.30 17.80
N ASN A 61 -11.47 -8.61 18.93
CA ASN A 61 -12.17 -8.93 20.18
C ASN A 61 -13.69 -8.77 20.07
N ARG A 62 -14.14 -7.77 19.30
CA ARG A 62 -15.56 -7.47 19.05
C ARG A 62 -16.20 -8.31 17.95
N THR A 63 -15.43 -9.12 17.21
CA THR A 63 -15.98 -9.96 16.15
C THR A 63 -16.90 -11.03 16.76
N ALA A 64 -18.21 -10.85 16.58
CA ALA A 64 -19.21 -11.82 16.99
C ALA A 64 -19.03 -13.15 16.22
N SER A 65 -19.47 -14.25 16.82
CA SER A 65 -19.45 -15.59 16.20
C SER A 65 -18.05 -16.18 15.92
N THR A 66 -17.06 -15.82 16.72
CA THR A 66 -15.71 -16.44 16.69
C THR A 66 -15.32 -16.96 18.08
N THR A 67 -14.56 -18.06 18.14
CA THR A 67 -14.10 -18.65 19.40
C THR A 67 -12.93 -17.85 20.00
N ASP A 68 -12.67 -18.04 21.30
CA ASP A 68 -11.51 -17.42 21.97
C ASP A 68 -10.19 -17.88 21.33
N ASP A 69 -10.11 -19.14 20.90
CA ASP A 69 -8.95 -19.67 20.17
C ASP A 69 -8.74 -18.96 18.82
N GLN A 70 -9.82 -18.69 18.08
CA GLN A 70 -9.74 -17.95 16.82
C GLN A 70 -9.29 -16.50 17.02
N LYS A 71 -9.78 -15.85 18.08
CA LYS A 71 -9.33 -14.49 18.44
C LYS A 71 -7.87 -14.49 18.85
N ALA A 72 -7.44 -15.46 19.65
CA ALA A 72 -6.03 -15.61 20.04
C ALA A 72 -5.12 -15.84 18.82
N ALA A 73 -5.54 -16.66 17.85
CA ALA A 73 -4.83 -16.85 16.60
C ALA A 73 -4.74 -15.56 15.77
N SER A 74 -5.83 -14.79 15.66
CA SER A 74 -5.82 -13.48 14.99
C SER A 74 -4.89 -12.47 15.66
N ILE A 75 -4.88 -12.41 17.00
CA ILE A 75 -3.97 -11.54 17.75
C ILE A 75 -2.51 -11.96 17.51
N LYS A 76 -2.22 -13.26 17.47
CA LYS A 76 -0.89 -13.77 17.14
C LYS A 76 -0.43 -13.38 15.73
N VAL A 77 -1.33 -13.45 14.74
CA VAL A 77 -1.05 -12.98 13.37
C VAL A 77 -0.74 -11.48 13.37
N LEU A 78 -1.61 -10.67 14.01
CA LEU A 78 -1.43 -9.23 14.13
C LEU A 78 -0.11 -8.87 14.79
N ASP A 79 0.21 -9.48 15.92
CA ASP A 79 1.43 -9.22 16.69
C ASP A 79 2.69 -9.58 15.90
N THR A 80 2.64 -10.65 15.10
CA THR A 80 3.76 -11.05 14.23
C THR A 80 4.00 -10.01 13.12
N ILE A 81 2.92 -9.52 12.49
CA ILE A 81 3.02 -8.46 11.46
C ILE A 81 3.55 -7.17 12.08
N VAL A 82 2.98 -6.75 13.22
CA VAL A 82 3.39 -5.54 13.93
C VAL A 82 4.85 -5.61 14.36
N ALA A 83 5.29 -6.73 14.94
CA ALA A 83 6.68 -6.92 15.34
C ALA A 83 7.65 -6.82 14.14
N THR A 84 7.26 -7.34 12.98
CA THR A 84 8.05 -7.27 11.75
C THR A 84 8.25 -5.81 11.31
N VAL A 85 7.18 -5.03 11.25
CA VAL A 85 7.24 -3.60 10.90
C VAL A 85 8.01 -2.81 11.98
N GLN A 86 7.71 -3.04 13.24
CA GLN A 86 8.32 -2.36 14.38
C GLN A 86 9.85 -2.55 14.40
N SER A 87 10.34 -3.75 14.09
CA SER A 87 11.78 -4.04 14.04
C SER A 87 12.52 -3.14 13.04
N SER A 88 11.88 -2.83 11.91
CA SER A 88 12.43 -1.99 10.84
C SER A 88 12.39 -0.51 11.25
N LEU A 89 11.28 -0.06 11.83
CA LEU A 89 11.15 1.30 12.38
C LEU A 89 12.18 1.57 13.48
N GLN A 90 12.45 0.60 14.37
CA GLN A 90 13.48 0.72 15.41
C GLN A 90 14.89 0.91 14.83
N LYS A 91 15.16 0.32 13.67
CA LYS A 91 16.42 0.54 12.91
C LYS A 91 16.43 1.81 12.07
N GLY A 92 15.35 2.59 12.11
CA GLY A 92 15.21 3.82 11.34
C GLY A 92 14.99 3.58 9.85
N ILE A 93 14.39 2.44 9.49
CA ILE A 93 14.15 2.03 8.11
C ILE A 93 12.66 2.21 7.79
N LEU A 94 12.34 3.07 6.83
CA LEU A 94 11.05 3.12 6.14
C LEU A 94 11.32 3.15 4.64
N ASP A 95 11.24 1.98 4.01
CA ASP A 95 11.58 1.78 2.61
C ASP A 95 10.60 0.77 2.02
N ALA A 96 9.75 1.22 1.09
CA ALA A 96 8.64 0.43 0.58
C ALA A 96 8.19 0.94 -0.80
N PHE A 97 7.50 0.08 -1.54
CA PHE A 97 6.80 0.48 -2.75
C PHE A 97 5.48 -0.27 -2.93
N VAL A 98 4.58 0.32 -3.72
CA VAL A 98 3.37 -0.30 -4.27
C VAL A 98 3.23 0.17 -5.71
N GLU A 99 3.06 -0.75 -6.64
CA GLU A 99 2.67 -0.49 -8.02
C GLU A 99 1.37 -1.24 -8.30
N VAL A 100 0.41 -0.55 -8.91
CA VAL A 100 -0.82 -1.14 -9.45
C VAL A 100 -0.93 -0.70 -10.90
N SER A 101 -0.68 -1.64 -11.81
CA SER A 101 -0.61 -1.38 -13.24
C SER A 101 -1.76 -2.06 -13.97
N PRO A 102 -2.32 -1.44 -15.02
CA PRO A 102 -3.36 -2.06 -15.82
C PRO A 102 -2.83 -3.29 -16.55
N THR A 103 -3.70 -4.28 -16.77
CA THR A 103 -3.44 -5.43 -17.64
C THR A 103 -4.15 -5.24 -18.98
N ALA A 104 -3.77 -6.01 -20.00
CA ALA A 104 -4.38 -5.96 -21.32
C ALA A 104 -5.90 -6.19 -21.31
N ASP A 105 -6.40 -6.96 -20.33
CA ASP A 105 -7.82 -7.30 -20.19
C ASP A 105 -8.62 -6.23 -19.40
N GLY A 106 -8.03 -5.09 -19.08
CA GLY A 106 -8.67 -4.00 -18.34
C GLY A 106 -8.80 -4.23 -16.82
N ASN A 107 -8.20 -5.30 -16.29
CA ASN A 107 -7.99 -5.49 -14.85
C ASN A 107 -6.67 -4.82 -14.42
N ASN A 108 -6.28 -5.01 -13.16
CA ASN A 108 -4.99 -4.53 -12.66
C ASN A 108 -4.18 -5.65 -12.03
N VAL A 109 -2.86 -5.50 -12.05
CA VAL A 109 -1.90 -6.30 -11.29
C VAL A 109 -1.21 -5.41 -10.27
N MET A 110 -1.14 -5.87 -9.02
CA MET A 110 -0.42 -5.20 -7.95
C MET A 110 0.87 -5.94 -7.64
N VAL A 111 1.95 -5.19 -7.42
CA VAL A 111 3.14 -5.66 -6.71
C VAL A 111 3.52 -4.62 -5.66
N ALA A 112 3.75 -5.08 -4.43
CA ALA A 112 4.15 -4.25 -3.31
C ALA A 112 5.24 -4.94 -2.51
N ALA A 113 6.09 -4.15 -1.87
CA ALA A 113 7.04 -4.65 -0.91
C ALA A 113 7.39 -3.61 0.15
N ILE A 114 7.79 -4.10 1.32
CA ILE A 114 8.39 -3.31 2.39
C ILE A 114 9.70 -3.97 2.80
N ARG A 115 10.74 -3.15 2.98
CA ARG A 115 12.01 -3.59 3.52
C ARG A 115 11.83 -3.92 4.99
N THR A 116 12.30 -5.09 5.38
CA THR A 116 12.27 -5.52 6.77
C THR A 116 13.65 -6.02 7.21
N ILE A 117 13.79 -6.42 8.47
CA ILE A 117 15.00 -7.08 8.97
C ILE A 117 14.73 -8.49 9.51
N GLN A 118 13.46 -8.91 9.50
CA GLN A 118 12.93 -10.17 10.05
C GLN A 118 11.68 -10.62 9.28
N GLY A 119 11.67 -10.45 7.95
CA GLY A 119 10.50 -10.73 7.11
C GLY A 119 10.13 -12.21 7.04
N ASP A 120 11.09 -13.10 7.27
CA ASP A 120 10.93 -14.55 7.38
C ASP A 120 9.93 -14.98 8.47
N ARG A 121 9.82 -14.19 9.56
CA ARG A 121 8.84 -14.42 10.63
C ARG A 121 7.41 -14.43 10.14
N LEU A 122 7.10 -13.71 9.05
CA LEU A 122 5.74 -13.64 8.49
C LEU A 122 5.22 -15.00 8.02
N ARG A 123 6.10 -15.95 7.71
CA ARG A 123 5.70 -17.34 7.41
C ARG A 123 4.87 -17.94 8.56
N SER A 124 5.27 -17.71 9.81
CA SER A 124 4.55 -18.23 10.97
C SER A 124 3.15 -17.61 11.11
N ALA A 125 3.00 -16.33 10.77
CA ALA A 125 1.71 -15.65 10.71
C ALA A 125 0.82 -16.30 9.65
N LEU A 126 1.35 -16.55 8.44
CA LEU A 126 0.62 -17.21 7.35
C LEU A 126 0.08 -18.59 7.78
N THR A 127 0.89 -19.41 8.46
CA THR A 127 0.44 -20.72 8.96
C THR A 127 -0.60 -20.64 10.08
N THR A 128 -0.73 -19.48 10.74
CA THR A 128 -1.72 -19.25 11.81
C THR A 128 -3.07 -18.78 11.27
N ILE A 129 -3.09 -18.15 10.08
CA ILE A 129 -4.30 -17.57 9.48
C ILE A 129 -5.49 -18.55 9.33
N PRO A 130 -5.30 -19.82 8.95
CA PRO A 130 -6.43 -20.77 8.84
C PRO A 130 -7.19 -20.96 10.16
N ASN A 131 -6.53 -20.74 11.30
CA ASN A 131 -7.12 -20.84 12.64
C ASN A 131 -7.61 -19.49 13.18
N SER A 132 -7.47 -18.40 12.42
CA SER A 132 -7.81 -17.04 12.83
C SER A 132 -9.29 -16.71 12.57
N THR A 133 -9.73 -15.53 12.97
CA THR A 133 -11.06 -14.97 12.62
C THR A 133 -11.26 -14.73 11.12
N LEU A 134 -10.19 -14.73 10.31
CA LEU A 134 -10.27 -14.67 8.85
C LEU A 134 -10.43 -16.05 8.20
N ALA A 135 -10.08 -17.12 8.93
CA ALA A 135 -10.15 -18.55 8.57
C ALA A 135 -10.18 -18.82 7.05
N THR A 136 -9.10 -18.46 6.37
CA THR A 136 -8.98 -18.62 4.92
C THR A 136 -7.86 -19.59 4.56
N ASP A 137 -7.94 -20.15 3.36
CA ASP A 137 -6.96 -21.10 2.85
C ASP A 137 -5.61 -20.42 2.61
N VAL A 138 -4.55 -21.09 3.05
CA VAL A 138 -3.17 -20.63 2.92
C VAL A 138 -2.30 -21.79 2.46
N LYS A 139 -1.60 -21.60 1.34
CA LYS A 139 -0.60 -22.53 0.85
C LYS A 139 0.77 -21.90 0.99
N VAL A 140 1.65 -22.52 1.76
CA VAL A 140 3.01 -22.04 1.95
C VAL A 140 3.95 -22.69 0.94
N ASP A 141 4.99 -21.97 0.50
CA ASP A 141 6.03 -22.45 -0.42
C ASP A 141 5.51 -22.92 -1.79
N VAL A 142 4.52 -22.22 -2.31
CA VAL A 142 3.99 -22.50 -3.67
C VAL A 142 5.01 -22.17 -4.77
N SER A 143 5.97 -21.29 -4.48
CA SER A 143 7.05 -20.93 -5.39
C SER A 143 8.22 -20.28 -4.64
N LYS A 144 9.32 -20.01 -5.36
CA LYS A 144 10.51 -19.32 -4.86
C LYS A 144 11.14 -18.47 -5.97
N ALA A 145 11.60 -17.28 -5.63
CA ALA A 145 12.36 -16.41 -6.55
C ALA A 145 13.40 -15.61 -5.78
N GLY A 146 14.65 -15.54 -6.26
CA GLY A 146 15.68 -14.66 -5.67
C GLY A 146 15.89 -14.82 -4.14
N GLY A 147 15.70 -16.03 -3.60
CA GLY A 147 15.78 -16.29 -2.15
C GLY A 147 14.51 -15.95 -1.34
N VAL A 148 13.47 -15.41 -1.98
CA VAL A 148 12.16 -15.14 -1.40
C VAL A 148 11.27 -16.38 -1.52
N ALA A 149 10.71 -16.86 -0.42
CA ALA A 149 9.67 -17.89 -0.44
C ALA A 149 8.32 -17.24 -0.75
N ILE A 150 7.55 -17.83 -1.67
CA ILE A 150 6.25 -17.30 -2.09
C ILE A 150 5.15 -18.22 -1.57
N HIS A 151 4.15 -17.62 -0.96
CA HIS A 151 2.97 -18.25 -0.38
C HIS A 151 1.72 -17.72 -1.08
N GLU A 152 0.65 -18.49 -1.03
CA GLU A 152 -0.66 -18.12 -1.57
C GLU A 152 -1.65 -18.02 -0.43
N LEU A 153 -2.40 -16.93 -0.40
CA LEU A 153 -3.50 -16.71 0.53
C LEU A 153 -4.77 -16.47 -0.26
N THR A 154 -5.80 -17.27 0.00
CA THR A 154 -7.13 -17.02 -0.55
C THR A 154 -7.78 -15.87 0.22
N LEU A 155 -8.46 -14.96 -0.48
CA LEU A 155 -9.22 -13.89 0.14
C LEU A 155 -10.45 -14.43 0.85
N PRO A 156 -10.81 -13.92 2.04
CA PRO A 156 -12.11 -14.18 2.63
C PRO A 156 -13.24 -13.72 1.70
N ALA A 157 -14.37 -14.43 1.71
CA ALA A 157 -15.48 -14.19 0.78
C ALA A 157 -16.02 -12.75 0.83
N SER A 158 -15.99 -12.12 2.01
CA SER A 158 -16.41 -10.74 2.24
C SER A 158 -15.61 -9.70 1.44
N PHE A 159 -14.43 -10.05 0.92
CA PHE A 159 -13.60 -9.16 0.12
C PHE A 159 -13.66 -9.45 -1.38
N HIS A 160 -14.29 -10.55 -1.83
CA HIS A 160 -14.25 -10.98 -3.24
C HIS A 160 -14.79 -9.90 -4.18
N ASP A 161 -15.94 -9.31 -3.88
CA ASP A 161 -16.58 -8.33 -4.76
C ASP A 161 -15.76 -7.03 -4.89
N ASP A 162 -15.22 -6.54 -3.78
CA ASP A 162 -14.41 -5.32 -3.79
C ASP A 162 -13.07 -5.54 -4.47
N PHE A 163 -12.44 -6.69 -4.23
CA PHE A 163 -11.19 -7.07 -4.88
C PHE A 163 -11.36 -7.24 -6.38
N ALA A 164 -12.45 -7.90 -6.80
CA ALA A 164 -12.72 -8.18 -8.21
C ALA A 164 -12.94 -6.92 -9.06
N LYS A 165 -13.40 -5.82 -8.45
CA LYS A 165 -13.57 -4.53 -9.14
C LYS A 165 -12.25 -3.91 -9.61
N ILE A 166 -11.13 -4.30 -9.00
CA ILE A 166 -9.81 -3.70 -9.27
C ILE A 166 -8.89 -4.73 -9.91
N PHE A 167 -8.84 -5.94 -9.36
CA PHE A 167 -7.88 -6.97 -9.74
C PHE A 167 -8.50 -8.11 -10.56
N GLY A 168 -9.78 -7.99 -10.94
CA GLY A 168 -10.50 -9.03 -11.65
C GLY A 168 -10.86 -10.24 -10.77
N PRO A 169 -11.44 -11.31 -11.33
CA PRO A 169 -12.08 -12.38 -10.55
C PRO A 169 -11.11 -13.26 -9.76
N ASN A 170 -9.81 -13.01 -9.82
CA ASN A 170 -8.83 -13.74 -9.01
C ASN A 170 -9.11 -13.50 -7.52
N LYS A 171 -9.01 -14.56 -6.71
CA LYS A 171 -9.28 -14.52 -5.27
C LYS A 171 -8.03 -14.77 -4.44
N THR A 172 -6.86 -14.87 -5.07
CA THR A 172 -5.61 -15.16 -4.37
C THR A 172 -4.73 -13.92 -4.29
N ILE A 173 -4.06 -13.78 -3.16
CA ILE A 173 -2.93 -12.88 -2.96
C ILE A 173 -1.67 -13.73 -2.78
N LEU A 174 -0.59 -13.34 -3.44
CA LEU A 174 0.72 -13.93 -3.24
C LEU A 174 1.48 -13.13 -2.19
N ILE A 175 2.03 -13.81 -1.19
CA ILE A 175 2.85 -13.20 -0.14
C ILE A 175 4.26 -13.75 -0.25
N GLY A 176 5.25 -12.86 -0.44
CA GLY A 176 6.66 -13.24 -0.47
C GLY A 176 7.34 -12.92 0.86
N THR A 177 8.15 -13.85 1.37
CA THR A 177 8.91 -13.65 2.62
C THR A 177 10.41 -13.90 2.39
N SER A 178 11.24 -12.98 2.87
CA SER A 178 12.70 -13.12 2.99
C SER A 178 13.19 -12.44 4.28
N PRO A 179 14.43 -12.68 4.73
CA PRO A 179 14.96 -12.01 5.91
C PRO A 179 14.90 -10.47 5.83
N ASP A 180 15.05 -9.92 4.63
CA ASP A 180 15.22 -8.49 4.38
C ASP A 180 14.02 -7.78 3.73
N ALA A 181 12.95 -8.51 3.39
CA ALA A 181 11.77 -7.92 2.75
C ALA A 181 10.51 -8.78 2.95
N ALA A 182 9.36 -8.11 2.92
CA ALA A 182 8.05 -8.72 2.78
C ALA A 182 7.40 -8.21 1.49
N TRP A 183 6.81 -9.11 0.71
CA TRP A 183 6.25 -8.82 -0.60
C TRP A 183 4.78 -9.22 -0.67
N CYS A 184 4.04 -8.55 -1.54
CA CYS A 184 2.65 -8.85 -1.84
C CYS A 184 2.39 -8.67 -3.34
N ALA A 185 1.62 -9.56 -3.96
CA ALA A 185 1.14 -9.39 -5.32
C ALA A 185 -0.28 -9.93 -5.50
N ALA A 186 -1.04 -9.30 -6.39
CA ALA A 186 -2.45 -9.59 -6.62
C ALA A 186 -2.86 -9.31 -8.08
N GLY A 187 -3.92 -9.96 -8.55
CA GLY A 187 -4.46 -9.78 -9.89
C GLY A 187 -3.91 -10.74 -10.95
N PRO A 188 -4.24 -10.53 -12.24
CA PRO A 188 -3.83 -11.42 -13.31
C PRO A 188 -2.31 -11.36 -13.52
N GLY A 189 -1.66 -12.52 -13.63
CA GLY A 189 -0.20 -12.58 -13.83
C GLY A 189 0.65 -12.20 -12.60
N ALA A 190 0.04 -12.11 -11.40
CA ALA A 190 0.71 -11.67 -10.18
C ALA A 190 2.02 -12.42 -9.87
N LEU A 191 2.09 -13.75 -10.08
CA LEU A 191 3.31 -14.52 -9.82
C LEU A 191 4.46 -14.06 -10.72
N LYS A 192 4.20 -13.87 -12.02
CA LYS A 192 5.20 -13.38 -12.98
C LYS A 192 5.67 -11.97 -12.59
N ALA A 193 4.73 -11.08 -12.27
CA ALA A 193 5.04 -9.71 -11.87
C ALA A 193 5.87 -9.66 -10.57
N LEU A 194 5.51 -10.48 -9.56
CA LEU A 194 6.25 -10.61 -8.31
C LEU A 194 7.67 -11.15 -8.53
N THR A 195 7.81 -12.25 -9.27
CA THR A 195 9.12 -12.83 -9.59
C THR A 195 10.01 -11.85 -10.36
N GLN A 196 9.44 -11.08 -11.30
CA GLN A 196 10.14 -10.04 -12.01
C GLN A 196 10.62 -8.94 -11.05
N ALA A 197 9.75 -8.41 -10.18
CA ALA A 197 10.13 -7.39 -9.21
C ALA A 197 11.25 -7.86 -8.25
N ILE A 198 11.17 -9.11 -7.78
CA ILE A 198 12.23 -9.71 -6.95
C ILE A 198 13.55 -9.81 -7.71
N THR A 199 13.51 -10.18 -9.00
CA THR A 199 14.69 -10.28 -9.87
C THR A 199 15.29 -8.90 -10.12
N GLU A 200 14.47 -7.89 -10.43
CA GLU A 200 14.90 -6.51 -10.64
C GLU A 200 15.52 -5.91 -9.37
N ARG A 201 14.93 -6.18 -8.20
CA ARG A 201 15.45 -5.75 -6.90
C ARG A 201 16.89 -6.23 -6.63
N ALA A 202 17.33 -7.35 -7.21
CA ALA A 202 18.69 -7.83 -7.05
C ALA A 202 19.74 -7.00 -7.83
N LYS A 203 19.30 -6.16 -8.78
CA LYS A 203 20.19 -5.29 -9.56
C LYS A 203 20.60 -4.06 -8.74
N PRO A 204 21.81 -3.50 -8.96
CA PRO A 204 22.22 -2.26 -8.32
C PRO A 204 21.27 -1.11 -8.66
N GLY A 205 20.76 -0.43 -7.64
CA GLY A 205 19.92 0.76 -7.78
C GLY A 205 20.70 2.04 -7.48
N ALA A 206 20.25 3.16 -8.04
CA ALA A 206 20.82 4.48 -7.77
C ALA A 206 20.08 5.19 -6.63
N ALA A 207 20.79 6.05 -5.90
CA ALA A 207 20.15 6.97 -4.95
C ALA A 207 19.28 7.97 -5.72
N ASN A 208 18.08 8.24 -5.21
CA ASN A 208 17.12 9.16 -5.82
C ASN A 208 16.90 10.36 -4.90
N PRO A 209 17.02 11.61 -5.38
CA PRO A 209 16.68 12.79 -4.59
C PRO A 209 15.19 12.82 -4.17
N VAL A 210 14.30 12.19 -4.93
CA VAL A 210 12.90 11.94 -4.56
C VAL A 210 12.86 10.75 -3.60
N PHE A 211 12.45 11.00 -2.36
CA PHE A 211 12.40 10.00 -1.28
C PHE A 211 10.98 9.64 -0.87
N VAL A 212 9.98 10.39 -1.33
CA VAL A 212 8.57 10.00 -1.37
C VAL A 212 8.04 10.35 -2.75
N ASP A 213 7.43 9.38 -3.42
CA ASP A 213 6.77 9.54 -4.71
C ASP A 213 5.42 8.82 -4.66
N LEU A 214 4.35 9.52 -5.01
CA LEU A 214 2.99 9.01 -5.03
C LEU A 214 2.33 9.51 -6.31
N SER A 215 1.72 8.61 -7.06
CA SER A 215 0.82 8.90 -8.17
C SER A 215 -0.42 8.03 -8.04
N VAL A 216 -1.61 8.64 -8.07
CA VAL A 216 -2.89 7.94 -7.96
C VAL A 216 -3.84 8.44 -9.02
N THR A 217 -4.33 7.55 -9.87
CA THR A 217 -5.43 7.83 -10.81
C THR A 217 -6.75 7.52 -10.10
N ALA A 218 -7.50 8.56 -9.73
CA ALA A 218 -8.59 8.45 -8.75
C ALA A 218 -9.83 7.68 -9.25
N GLY A 219 -10.12 7.71 -10.54
CA GLY A 219 -11.35 7.20 -11.17
C GLY A 219 -11.60 5.72 -10.96
N PRO A 220 -10.64 4.81 -11.22
CA PRO A 220 -10.79 3.39 -10.95
C PRO A 220 -11.15 3.10 -9.49
N TRP A 221 -10.42 3.70 -8.54
CA TRP A 221 -10.66 3.54 -7.10
C TRP A 221 -12.02 4.08 -6.68
N LEU A 222 -12.39 5.27 -7.18
CA LEU A 222 -13.69 5.88 -6.88
C LEU A 222 -14.84 5.06 -7.46
N THR A 223 -14.67 4.45 -8.63
CA THR A 223 -15.67 3.57 -9.25
C THR A 223 -15.91 2.34 -8.38
N ALA A 224 -14.84 1.71 -7.88
CA ALA A 224 -14.95 0.57 -6.97
C ALA A 224 -15.64 0.96 -5.66
N TYR A 225 -15.28 2.11 -5.09
CA TYR A 225 -15.85 2.64 -3.86
C TYR A 225 -17.33 3.04 -4.01
N ASP A 226 -17.71 3.71 -5.11
CA ASP A 226 -19.10 4.12 -5.36
C ASP A 226 -20.04 2.93 -5.45
N LYS A 227 -19.63 1.87 -6.15
CA LYS A 227 -20.38 0.61 -6.22
C LYS A 227 -20.57 -0.04 -4.85
N ARG A 228 -19.56 0.02 -3.97
CA ARG A 228 -19.65 -0.53 -2.60
C ARG A 228 -20.61 0.28 -1.73
N MET A 229 -20.54 1.61 -1.83
CA MET A 229 -21.32 2.50 -0.96
C MET A 229 -22.76 2.69 -1.43
N GLY A 230 -23.04 2.52 -2.72
CA GLY A 230 -24.37 2.74 -3.30
C GLY A 230 -24.89 4.14 -3.01
N THR A 231 -26.03 4.28 -2.34
CA THR A 231 -26.61 5.58 -1.98
C THR A 231 -26.03 6.21 -0.72
N LYS A 232 -25.22 5.48 0.07
CA LYS A 232 -24.66 5.96 1.34
C LYS A 232 -23.43 6.86 1.12
N GLY A 233 -23.10 7.69 2.11
CA GLY A 233 -21.78 8.36 2.21
C GLY A 233 -21.44 9.35 1.09
N GLY A 234 -22.35 10.28 0.78
CA GLY A 234 -22.07 11.33 -0.21
C GLY A 234 -22.15 10.87 -1.66
N ALA A 235 -23.14 10.05 -2.01
CA ALA A 235 -23.31 9.51 -3.37
C ALA A 235 -23.37 10.59 -4.47
N ALA A 236 -23.95 11.76 -4.16
CA ALA A 236 -23.97 12.89 -5.10
C ALA A 236 -22.56 13.38 -5.45
N ASP A 237 -21.69 13.53 -4.44
CA ASP A 237 -20.30 13.99 -4.64
C ASP A 237 -19.48 12.98 -5.43
N ARG A 238 -19.66 11.69 -5.15
CA ARG A 238 -18.98 10.64 -5.93
C ARG A 238 -19.43 10.62 -7.38
N LYS A 239 -20.74 10.73 -7.65
CA LYS A 239 -21.25 10.82 -9.03
C LYS A 239 -20.72 12.06 -9.74
N LEU A 240 -20.63 13.19 -9.04
CA LEU A 240 -20.08 14.43 -9.58
C LEU A 240 -18.60 14.27 -9.95
N ALA A 241 -17.81 13.65 -9.06
CA ALA A 241 -16.41 13.33 -9.29
C ALA A 241 -16.23 12.34 -10.45
N LEU A 242 -16.97 11.22 -10.49
CA LEU A 242 -16.94 10.28 -11.61
C LEU A 242 -17.30 10.95 -12.95
N THR A 243 -18.28 11.84 -12.94
CA THR A 243 -18.62 12.65 -14.12
C THR A 243 -17.47 13.56 -14.53
N ALA A 244 -16.77 14.17 -13.57
CA ALA A 244 -15.59 14.98 -13.87
C ALA A 244 -14.44 14.13 -14.43
N PHE A 245 -14.21 12.94 -13.89
CA PHE A 245 -13.11 12.04 -14.27
C PHE A 245 -13.38 11.32 -15.60
N SER A 246 -14.63 11.25 -16.07
CA SER A 246 -14.98 10.65 -17.37
C SER A 246 -14.25 11.26 -18.59
N LYS A 247 -13.67 12.47 -18.49
CA LYS A 247 -12.81 13.04 -19.53
C LYS A 247 -11.30 12.87 -19.25
N GLY A 248 -10.93 11.93 -18.39
CA GLY A 248 -9.55 11.63 -18.00
C GLY A 248 -8.86 12.70 -17.16
N GLN A 249 -7.53 12.52 -17.00
CA GLN A 249 -6.63 13.39 -16.23
C GLN A 249 -7.04 13.57 -14.77
N ASP A 250 -7.48 12.48 -14.15
CA ASP A 250 -7.91 12.35 -12.77
C ASP A 250 -6.78 11.84 -11.86
N THR A 251 -5.53 12.11 -12.24
CA THR A 251 -4.33 11.74 -11.48
C THR A 251 -3.97 12.83 -10.47
N ILE A 252 -3.61 12.40 -9.26
CA ILE A 252 -2.98 13.21 -8.23
C ILE A 252 -1.57 12.66 -8.05
N ALA A 253 -0.56 13.51 -8.22
CA ALA A 253 0.83 13.15 -7.94
C ALA A 253 1.40 14.00 -6.80
N PHE A 254 2.17 13.39 -5.91
CA PHE A 254 2.85 14.03 -4.80
C PHE A 254 4.28 13.51 -4.68
N GLN A 255 5.23 14.44 -4.60
CA GLN A 255 6.64 14.12 -4.42
C GLN A 255 7.24 14.92 -3.28
N LEU A 256 8.09 14.27 -2.48
CA LEU A 256 9.06 14.93 -1.62
C LEU A 256 10.46 14.62 -2.12
N ARG A 257 11.23 15.68 -2.37
CA ARG A 257 12.63 15.57 -2.79
C ARG A 257 13.55 16.34 -1.86
N ARG A 258 14.75 15.82 -1.69
CA ARG A 258 15.85 16.55 -1.07
C ARG A 258 16.48 17.48 -2.10
N ASP A 259 16.60 18.77 -1.74
CA ASP A 259 17.41 19.75 -2.46
C ASP A 259 18.42 20.37 -1.48
N LYS A 260 19.68 19.93 -1.57
CA LYS A 260 20.77 20.32 -0.66
C LYS A 260 20.41 20.12 0.82
N ALA A 261 20.08 21.21 1.52
CA ALA A 261 19.71 21.26 2.94
C ALA A 261 18.21 21.52 3.16
N ARG A 262 17.39 21.39 2.12
CA ARG A 262 15.94 21.60 2.14
C ARG A 262 15.20 20.37 1.63
N VAL A 263 13.93 20.28 1.99
CA VAL A 263 12.96 19.35 1.40
C VAL A 263 11.98 20.16 0.60
N LEU A 264 11.79 19.80 -0.66
CA LEU A 264 10.80 20.41 -1.56
C LEU A 264 9.66 19.42 -1.77
N GLY A 265 8.43 19.91 -1.56
CA GLY A 265 7.22 19.19 -1.88
C GLY A 265 6.61 19.70 -3.19
N GLN A 266 6.17 18.79 -4.04
CA GLN A 266 5.43 19.11 -5.26
C GLN A 266 4.15 18.30 -5.30
N ILE A 267 3.02 18.96 -5.52
CA ILE A 267 1.73 18.32 -5.82
C ILE A 267 1.36 18.70 -7.24
N THR A 268 0.99 17.71 -8.05
CA THR A 268 0.46 17.91 -9.40
C THR A 268 -0.96 17.36 -9.43
N LEU A 269 -1.92 18.20 -9.83
CA LEU A 269 -3.32 17.82 -9.97
C LEU A 269 -3.68 17.79 -11.46
N GLY A 270 -4.16 16.65 -11.93
CA GLY A 270 -4.67 16.54 -13.29
C GLY A 270 -5.95 17.37 -13.50
N THR A 271 -6.23 17.75 -14.74
CA THR A 271 -7.37 18.64 -15.04
C THR A 271 -8.73 18.02 -14.71
N GLY A 272 -8.84 16.69 -14.66
CA GLY A 272 -10.02 15.97 -14.17
C GLY A 272 -10.29 16.24 -12.69
N ILE A 273 -9.24 16.32 -11.87
CA ILE A 273 -9.33 16.72 -10.46
C ILE A 273 -9.78 18.18 -10.33
N LEU A 274 -9.14 19.08 -11.09
CA LEU A 274 -9.49 20.51 -11.08
C LEU A 274 -10.94 20.74 -11.54
N ARG A 275 -11.41 19.97 -12.52
CA ARG A 275 -12.80 20.01 -13.00
C ARG A 275 -13.78 19.60 -11.91
N PHE A 276 -13.45 18.59 -11.11
CA PHE A 276 -14.29 18.20 -9.96
C PHE A 276 -14.36 19.33 -8.92
N LEU A 277 -13.22 19.90 -8.54
CA LEU A 277 -13.17 21.01 -7.58
C LEU A 277 -13.97 22.22 -8.07
N GLY A 278 -13.81 22.61 -9.34
CA GLY A 278 -14.59 23.68 -9.95
C GLY A 278 -16.10 23.41 -9.92
N LYS A 279 -16.53 22.17 -10.19
CA LYS A 279 -17.95 21.78 -10.06
C LYS A 279 -18.46 21.88 -8.61
N LYS A 280 -17.66 21.49 -7.62
CA LYS A 280 -18.03 21.63 -6.20
C LYS A 280 -18.15 23.09 -5.77
N MET A 281 -17.24 23.96 -6.22
CA MET A 281 -17.31 25.40 -5.95
C MET A 281 -18.56 26.03 -6.59
N ALA A 282 -18.87 25.67 -7.84
CA ALA A 282 -20.08 26.15 -8.52
C ALA A 282 -21.36 25.70 -7.79
N GLN A 283 -21.42 24.44 -7.35
CA GLN A 283 -22.54 23.92 -6.55
C GLN A 283 -22.69 24.70 -5.24
N PHE A 284 -21.60 24.89 -4.49
CA PHE A 284 -21.63 25.65 -3.25
C PHE A 284 -22.12 27.10 -3.48
N SER A 285 -21.62 27.77 -4.52
CA SER A 285 -22.05 29.13 -4.86
C SER A 285 -23.55 29.20 -5.11
N LYS A 286 -24.10 28.30 -5.92
CA LYS A 286 -25.54 28.25 -6.23
C LYS A 286 -26.42 27.94 -5.01
N GLU A 287 -25.90 27.18 -4.05
CA GLU A 287 -26.65 26.77 -2.85
C GLU A 287 -26.59 27.82 -1.71
N ASN A 288 -25.59 28.70 -1.70
CA ASN A 288 -25.30 29.54 -0.53
C ASN A 288 -25.17 31.04 -0.84
N LEU A 289 -24.97 31.44 -2.10
CA LEU A 289 -24.66 32.82 -2.48
C LEU A 289 -25.62 33.40 -3.54
N GLU A 290 -26.42 32.55 -4.20
CA GLU A 290 -27.54 32.92 -5.09
C GLU A 290 -28.86 32.53 -4.44
#